data_AF-A0A1J5FIU5-F1
#
_entry.id   AF-A0A1J5FIU5-F1
#
_cell.length_a   1.000
_cell.length_b   1.000
_cell.length_c   1.000
_cell.angle_alpha   90.00
_cell.angle_beta   90.00
_cell.angle_gamma   90.00
#
_symmetry.space_group_name_H-M   'P 1'
#
loop_
_entity.id
_entity.type
_entity.pdbx_description
1 polymer ?
#
loop_
_entity_poly.entity_id
_entity_poly.type
_entity_poly.pdbx_seq_one_letter_code
_entity_poly.pdbx_strand_id
1 'polypeptide(L)'
;MNKFLLGIVSTIVVVGIVGTAYYWGTQQKTLSIQNPSVTQQPQIQITTAAQLTNTPTVTNPPQGTSDFVNPSATIANIEASVKSKNYAALEGYMAPSVSVTLAASECCGTLSPAKATEQLSYLNNGIEPWDFIDNNPIATKLRAADPTNFKDAIIGTASNKFAVGFTLNNKYLINKIFMVIDYKLIAP
;
A
#
# COMPACT_ATOMS: atom_id res chain seq x y z
N MET A 1 41.79 -17.39 21.80
CA MET A 1 41.05 -17.81 20.59
C MET A 1 39.55 -17.77 20.90
N ASN A 2 38.72 -17.24 19.98
CA ASN A 2 37.25 -17.44 19.89
C ASN A 2 36.25 -16.37 20.39
N LYS A 3 36.60 -15.09 20.56
CA LYS A 3 35.57 -14.03 20.77
C LYS A 3 35.63 -12.82 19.82
N PHE A 4 36.53 -12.84 18.84
CA PHE A 4 36.72 -11.70 17.91
C PHE A 4 36.20 -11.95 16.48
N LEU A 5 35.78 -13.17 16.15
CA LEU A 5 35.30 -13.53 14.80
C LEU A 5 33.78 -13.44 14.62
N LEU A 6 33.00 -13.32 15.70
CA LEU A 6 31.53 -13.30 15.64
C LEU A 6 30.94 -11.92 15.30
N GLY A 7 31.69 -10.84 15.51
CA GLY A 7 31.22 -9.47 15.26
C GLY A 7 31.34 -9.01 13.81
N ILE A 8 32.18 -9.65 12.99
CA ILE A 8 32.47 -9.20 11.62
C ILE A 8 31.47 -9.77 10.59
N VAL A 9 30.83 -10.91 10.88
CA VAL A 9 29.85 -11.52 9.97
C VAL A 9 28.51 -10.76 9.99
N SER A 10 28.14 -10.14 11.11
CA SER A 10 26.84 -9.44 11.24
C SER A 10 26.78 -8.11 10.49
N THR A 11 27.92 -7.47 10.21
CA THR A 11 27.95 -6.16 9.53
C THR A 11 27.88 -6.29 8.00
N ILE A 12 28.27 -7.44 7.44
CA ILE A 12 28.26 -7.67 5.98
C ILE A 12 26.85 -7.96 5.45
N VAL A 13 25.95 -8.52 6.28
CA VAL A 13 24.56 -8.82 5.87
C VAL A 13 23.69 -7.56 5.80
N VAL A 14 23.98 -6.51 6.57
CA VAL A 14 23.19 -5.26 6.58
C VAL A 14 23.54 -4.32 5.42
N VAL A 15 24.76 -4.41 4.88
CA VAL A 15 25.19 -3.57 3.73
C VAL A 15 24.84 -4.22 2.37
N GLY A 16 24.56 -5.53 2.33
CA GLY A 16 24.21 -6.26 1.11
C GLY A 16 22.83 -5.97 0.51
N ILE A 17 21.91 -5.34 1.26
CA ILE A 17 20.54 -5.06 0.78
C ILE A 17 20.42 -3.66 0.14
N VAL A 18 21.37 -2.75 0.40
CA VAL A 18 21.31 -1.36 -0.09
C VAL A 18 21.86 -1.20 -1.52
N GLY A 19 22.55 -2.20 -2.07
CA GLY A 19 23.29 -2.11 -3.33
C GLY A 19 22.51 -2.38 -4.63
N THR A 20 21.34 -3.01 -4.60
CA THR A 20 20.63 -3.40 -5.85
C THR A 20 19.70 -2.32 -6.41
N ALA A 21 19.38 -1.28 -5.63
CA ALA A 21 18.51 -0.19 -6.08
C ALA A 21 19.23 0.88 -6.94
N TYR A 22 20.57 0.94 -6.91
CA TYR A 22 21.32 2.05 -7.52
C TYR A 22 21.85 1.79 -8.94
N TYR A 23 21.76 0.57 -9.48
CA TYR A 23 22.36 0.27 -10.79
C TYR A 23 21.45 0.51 -12.01
N TRP A 24 20.14 0.71 -11.82
CA TRP A 24 19.18 0.88 -12.92
C TRP A 24 18.62 2.31 -13.07
N GLY A 25 19.26 3.32 -12.46
CA GLY A 25 18.77 4.71 -12.46
C GLY A 25 19.57 5.74 -13.27
N THR A 26 20.76 5.42 -13.82
CA THR A 26 21.70 6.46 -14.30
C THR A 26 22.05 6.43 -15.80
N GLN A 27 21.37 5.61 -16.61
CA GLN A 27 21.65 5.52 -18.06
C GLN A 27 20.74 6.40 -18.93
N GLN A 28 20.48 7.64 -18.50
CA GLN A 28 20.07 8.72 -19.40
C GLN A 28 21.05 9.88 -19.27
N LYS A 29 22.15 9.79 -20.02
CA LYS A 29 23.14 10.86 -20.17
C LYS A 29 22.55 12.04 -20.96
N THR A 30 22.37 13.16 -20.27
CA THR A 30 22.81 14.54 -20.61
C THR A 30 23.23 14.86 -22.05
N LEU A 31 22.68 15.94 -22.63
CA LEU A 31 23.44 17.02 -23.29
C LEU A 31 22.69 18.38 -23.19
N SER A 32 23.33 19.36 -22.55
CA SER A 32 22.91 20.76 -22.41
C SER A 32 23.06 21.55 -23.71
N ILE A 33 22.18 22.54 -23.96
CA ILE A 33 22.53 23.78 -24.68
C ILE A 33 21.88 25.00 -23.98
N GLN A 34 22.77 25.88 -23.50
CA GLN A 34 22.68 27.31 -23.16
C GLN A 34 21.96 28.11 -24.29
N ASN A 35 21.18 29.18 -24.16
CA ASN A 35 21.29 30.41 -23.35
C ASN A 35 20.06 31.35 -23.71
N PRO A 36 20.07 32.69 -23.48
CA PRO A 36 19.08 33.50 -22.72
C PRO A 36 17.95 34.20 -23.54
N SER A 37 17.06 34.90 -22.82
CA SER A 37 15.98 35.78 -23.32
C SER A 37 16.43 36.85 -24.34
N VAL A 38 15.58 37.16 -25.35
CA VAL A 38 15.07 38.50 -25.79
C VAL A 38 14.30 38.38 -27.14
N THR A 39 13.08 38.93 -27.13
CA THR A 39 12.18 39.52 -28.16
C THR A 39 12.52 39.47 -29.67
N GLN A 40 11.55 39.01 -30.51
CA GLN A 40 10.96 39.68 -31.72
C GLN A 40 10.38 38.68 -32.76
N GLN A 41 9.12 38.91 -33.17
CA GLN A 41 8.46 38.49 -34.43
C GLN A 41 8.92 39.40 -35.61
N PRO A 42 8.58 39.19 -36.92
CA PRO A 42 7.84 38.11 -37.61
C PRO A 42 8.40 37.68 -39.02
N GLN A 43 7.73 36.69 -39.66
CA GLN A 43 7.48 36.49 -41.13
C GLN A 43 7.99 35.18 -41.81
N ILE A 44 7.03 34.25 -41.98
CA ILE A 44 6.61 33.47 -43.18
C ILE A 44 7.68 32.86 -44.12
N GLN A 45 7.74 31.52 -44.20
CA GLN A 45 7.57 30.76 -45.46
C GLN A 45 7.34 29.26 -45.24
N ILE A 46 6.63 28.67 -46.20
CA ILE A 46 5.82 27.45 -46.16
C ILE A 46 6.64 26.23 -46.66
N THR A 47 6.48 25.07 -46.03
CA THR A 47 6.65 23.77 -46.71
C THR A 47 5.88 22.66 -45.98
N THR A 48 5.17 21.87 -46.79
CA THR A 48 4.16 20.86 -46.46
C THR A 48 4.77 19.60 -45.82
N ALA A 49 4.22 19.15 -44.67
CA ALA A 49 4.37 17.78 -44.18
C ALA A 49 3.20 17.41 -43.23
N ALA A 50 2.76 16.16 -43.31
CA ALA A 50 1.52 15.61 -42.77
C ALA A 50 1.24 15.87 -41.28
N GLN A 51 0.00 16.22 -40.96
CA GLN A 51 -0.53 16.24 -39.59
C GLN A 51 -0.75 14.80 -39.10
N LEU A 52 0.14 14.33 -38.22
CA LEU A 52 -0.18 13.27 -37.27
C LEU A 52 -0.66 13.94 -35.98
N THR A 53 -1.97 13.88 -35.75
CA THR A 53 -2.61 14.19 -34.47
C THR A 53 -2.12 13.22 -33.40
N ASN A 54 -1.09 13.63 -32.64
CA ASN A 54 -0.72 12.95 -31.39
C ASN A 54 -1.59 13.52 -30.27
N THR A 55 -2.76 12.92 -30.09
CA THR A 55 -3.50 12.96 -28.83
C THR A 55 -2.60 12.37 -27.74
N PRO A 56 -2.40 13.02 -26.59
CA PRO A 56 -1.73 12.37 -25.48
C PRO A 56 -2.61 11.22 -24.99
N THR A 57 -2.18 9.99 -25.29
CA THR A 57 -2.70 8.79 -24.67
C THR A 57 -2.47 8.93 -23.17
N VAL A 58 -3.56 9.06 -22.42
CA VAL A 58 -3.58 8.85 -20.98
C VAL A 58 -3.12 7.41 -20.76
N THR A 59 -1.86 7.23 -20.38
CA THR A 59 -1.36 5.94 -19.93
C THR A 59 -2.08 5.62 -18.63
N ASN A 60 -3.11 4.77 -18.74
CA ASN A 60 -3.75 4.15 -17.59
C ASN A 60 -2.63 3.56 -16.70
N PRO A 61 -2.63 3.81 -15.37
CA PRO A 61 -1.81 3.00 -14.47
C PRO A 61 -2.14 1.53 -14.70
N PRO A 62 -1.20 0.59 -14.50
CA PRO A 62 -1.43 -0.81 -14.77
C PRO A 62 -2.69 -1.24 -14.04
N GLN A 63 -3.73 -1.51 -14.82
CA GLN A 63 -4.99 -2.04 -14.31
C GLN A 63 -4.63 -3.42 -13.78
N GLY A 64 -4.42 -3.51 -12.46
CA GLY A 64 -4.04 -4.74 -11.79
C GLY A 64 -4.95 -5.85 -12.28
N THR A 65 -4.36 -6.83 -12.97
CA THR A 65 -5.11 -7.98 -13.43
C THR A 65 -5.71 -8.62 -12.20
N SER A 66 -7.04 -8.71 -12.20
CA SER A 66 -7.84 -9.34 -11.16
C SER A 66 -7.65 -10.84 -11.23
N ASP A 67 -6.42 -11.28 -10.98
CA ASP A 67 -6.05 -12.68 -10.94
C ASP A 67 -6.31 -13.20 -9.53
N PHE A 68 -6.68 -14.48 -9.47
CA PHE A 68 -6.83 -15.20 -8.22
C PHE A 68 -5.51 -15.18 -7.47
N VAL A 69 -5.50 -14.71 -6.22
CA VAL A 69 -4.29 -14.65 -5.39
C VAL A 69 -4.31 -15.79 -4.38
N ASN A 70 -3.13 -16.30 -4.01
CA ASN A 70 -3.03 -17.28 -2.95
C ASN A 70 -3.52 -16.68 -1.61
N PRO A 71 -4.58 -17.23 -0.99
CA PRO A 71 -5.13 -16.67 0.25
C PRO A 71 -4.13 -16.61 1.41
N SER A 72 -3.26 -17.63 1.55
CA SER A 72 -2.27 -17.60 2.62
C SER A 72 -1.21 -16.51 2.41
N ALA A 73 -0.87 -16.22 1.15
CA ALA A 73 0.00 -15.10 0.82
C ALA A 73 -0.69 -13.76 1.12
N THR A 74 -1.97 -13.60 0.79
CA THR A 74 -2.73 -12.39 1.14
C THR A 74 -2.74 -12.15 2.66
N ILE A 75 -3.08 -13.18 3.45
CA ILE A 75 -3.13 -13.09 4.92
C ILE A 75 -1.75 -12.73 5.50
N ALA A 76 -0.70 -13.43 5.06
CA ALA A 76 0.65 -13.16 5.54
C ALA A 76 1.12 -11.74 5.23
N ASN A 77 0.78 -11.20 4.05
CA ASN A 77 1.11 -9.81 3.71
C ASN A 77 0.29 -8.81 4.52
N ILE A 78 -0.98 -9.07 4.80
CA ILE A 78 -1.80 -8.25 5.71
C ILE A 78 -1.11 -8.13 7.07
N GLU A 79 -0.77 -9.25 7.68
CA GLU A 79 -0.12 -9.25 8.99
C GLU A 79 1.22 -8.52 8.97
N ALA A 80 2.07 -8.83 7.97
CA ALA A 80 3.38 -8.23 7.85
C ALA A 80 3.29 -6.72 7.65
N SER A 81 2.38 -6.24 6.81
CA SER A 81 2.20 -4.82 6.54
C SER A 81 1.68 -4.05 7.75
N VAL A 82 0.75 -4.62 8.53
CA VAL A 82 0.26 -3.97 9.76
C VAL A 82 1.35 -3.92 10.84
N LYS A 83 2.05 -5.03 11.10
CA LYS A 83 3.14 -5.11 12.09
C LYS A 83 4.31 -4.21 11.72
N SER A 84 4.67 -4.14 10.43
CA SER A 84 5.79 -3.30 9.96
C SER A 84 5.42 -1.85 9.67
N LYS A 85 4.11 -1.51 9.66
CA LYS A 85 3.57 -0.22 9.22
C LYS A 85 3.96 0.12 7.77
N ASN A 86 4.30 -0.89 6.96
CA ASN A 86 4.64 -0.76 5.55
C ASN A 86 3.51 -1.34 4.68
N TYR A 87 2.63 -0.48 4.22
CA TYR A 87 1.41 -0.87 3.50
C TYR A 87 1.56 -0.92 1.97
N ALA A 88 2.68 -0.43 1.41
CA ALA A 88 2.86 -0.38 -0.05
C ALA A 88 2.77 -1.76 -0.70
N ALA A 89 3.24 -2.80 0.01
CA ALA A 89 3.18 -4.18 -0.47
C ALA A 89 1.73 -4.72 -0.62
N LEU A 90 0.75 -4.13 0.08
CA LEU A 90 -0.64 -4.59 0.02
C LEU A 90 -1.35 -4.23 -1.29
N GLU A 91 -0.84 -3.27 -2.07
CA GLU A 91 -1.52 -2.84 -3.30
C GLU A 91 -1.73 -4.01 -4.27
N GLY A 92 -0.74 -4.90 -4.39
CA GLY A 92 -0.84 -6.12 -5.23
C GLY A 92 -1.80 -7.19 -4.71
N TYR A 93 -2.30 -7.04 -3.48
CA TYR A 93 -3.25 -7.94 -2.84
C TYR A 93 -4.66 -7.33 -2.72
N MET A 94 -4.88 -6.15 -3.28
CA MET A 94 -6.18 -5.45 -3.25
C MET A 94 -6.95 -5.66 -4.55
N ALA A 95 -8.28 -5.68 -4.43
CA ALA A 95 -9.16 -5.60 -5.58
C ALA A 95 -9.04 -4.20 -6.24
N PRO A 96 -9.40 -4.04 -7.53
CA PRO A 96 -9.35 -2.73 -8.21
C PRO A 96 -10.15 -1.62 -7.50
N SER A 97 -11.10 -2.00 -6.65
CA SER A 97 -11.86 -1.10 -5.80
C SER A 97 -12.00 -1.70 -4.41
N VAL A 98 -11.66 -0.91 -3.40
CA VAL A 98 -11.63 -1.31 -1.98
C VAL A 98 -12.53 -0.38 -1.19
N SER A 99 -13.49 -0.94 -0.47
CA SER A 99 -14.31 -0.17 0.48
C SER A 99 -13.50 0.09 1.75
N VAL A 100 -13.20 1.36 2.05
CA VAL A 100 -12.46 1.74 3.26
C VAL A 100 -13.37 2.54 4.19
N THR A 101 -13.41 2.12 5.45
CA THR A 101 -14.20 2.79 6.48
C THR A 101 -13.36 3.01 7.73
N LEU A 102 -13.41 4.22 8.26
CA LEU A 102 -12.91 4.54 9.59
C LEU A 102 -14.10 4.57 10.55
N ALA A 103 -14.05 3.80 11.63
CA ALA A 103 -15.12 3.75 12.60
C ALA A 103 -15.41 5.14 13.18
N ALA A 104 -16.70 5.44 13.37
CA ALA A 104 -17.20 6.74 13.82
C ALA A 104 -16.82 7.94 12.90
N SER A 105 -16.55 7.66 11.62
CA SER A 105 -16.30 8.67 10.59
C SER A 105 -17.14 8.38 9.34
N GLU A 106 -17.39 9.41 8.54
CA GLU A 106 -17.93 9.29 7.19
C GLU A 106 -16.84 8.91 6.16
N CYS A 107 -15.56 8.87 6.57
CA CYS A 107 -14.47 8.42 5.72
C CYS A 107 -14.54 6.90 5.49
N CYS A 108 -14.16 6.36 4.33
CA CYS A 108 -13.56 7.04 3.17
C CYS A 108 -14.24 6.64 1.85
N GLY A 109 -15.13 5.65 1.90
CA GLY A 109 -15.86 5.12 0.75
C GLY A 109 -15.02 4.14 -0.07
N THR A 110 -15.37 4.01 -1.35
CA THR A 110 -14.69 3.12 -2.29
C THR A 110 -13.46 3.83 -2.89
N LEU A 111 -12.29 3.22 -2.73
CA LEU A 111 -10.99 3.76 -3.14
C LEU A 111 -10.26 2.81 -4.09
N SER A 112 -9.29 3.33 -4.85
CA SER A 112 -8.30 2.51 -5.55
C SER A 112 -7.32 1.88 -4.54
N PRO A 113 -6.59 0.81 -4.91
CA PRO A 113 -5.56 0.22 -4.04
C PRO A 113 -4.58 1.23 -3.44
N ALA A 114 -4.01 2.10 -4.28
CA ALA A 114 -3.06 3.12 -3.83
C ALA A 114 -3.69 4.13 -2.84
N LYS A 115 -4.96 4.48 -3.02
CA LYS A 115 -5.65 5.36 -2.06
C LYS A 115 -6.05 4.63 -0.79
N ALA A 116 -6.39 3.35 -0.87
CA ALA A 116 -6.68 2.53 0.29
C ALA A 116 -5.42 2.30 1.16
N THR A 117 -4.25 2.10 0.56
CA THR A 117 -2.98 1.98 1.28
C THR A 117 -2.58 3.26 2.01
N GLU A 118 -2.84 4.43 1.42
CA GLU A 118 -2.66 5.72 2.11
C GLU A 118 -3.49 5.80 3.41
N GLN A 119 -4.73 5.30 3.40
CA GLN A 119 -5.60 5.34 4.58
C GLN A 119 -5.15 4.40 5.70
N LEU A 120 -4.39 3.35 5.40
CA LEU A 120 -3.87 2.42 6.42
C LEU A 120 -2.89 3.08 7.40
N SER A 121 -2.37 4.28 7.06
CA SER A 121 -1.63 5.13 8.00
C SER A 121 -2.40 5.45 9.28
N TYR A 122 -3.73 5.34 9.26
CA TYR A 122 -4.59 5.46 10.45
C TYR A 122 -4.23 4.44 11.54
N LEU A 123 -3.63 3.30 11.19
CA LEU A 123 -3.17 2.27 12.12
C LEU A 123 -1.78 2.55 12.71
N ASN A 124 -1.07 3.59 12.26
CA ASN A 124 0.33 3.84 12.66
C ASN A 124 0.49 4.14 14.16
N ASN A 125 -0.58 4.59 14.81
CA ASN A 125 -0.62 4.81 16.26
C ASN A 125 -1.00 3.55 17.05
N GLY A 126 -1.27 2.42 16.37
CA GLY A 126 -1.38 1.11 17.01
C GLY A 126 -0.05 0.70 17.63
N ILE A 127 -0.10 0.23 18.87
CA ILE A 127 1.05 -0.22 19.65
C ILE A 127 1.09 -1.75 19.63
N GLU A 128 2.27 -2.31 19.37
CA GLU A 128 2.52 -3.75 19.44
C GLU A 128 2.15 -4.34 20.83
N PRO A 129 1.86 -5.64 20.91
CA PRO A 129 1.71 -6.58 19.80
C PRO A 129 0.42 -6.34 18.99
N TRP A 130 0.49 -6.54 17.68
CA TRP A 130 -0.67 -6.83 16.85
C TRP A 130 -0.99 -8.33 16.83
N ASP A 131 -2.16 -8.68 17.34
CA ASP A 131 -2.69 -10.05 17.35
C ASP A 131 -3.67 -10.27 16.18
N PHE A 132 -3.43 -11.31 15.39
CA PHE A 132 -4.23 -11.74 14.24
C PHE A 132 -4.82 -13.15 14.43
N ILE A 133 -4.79 -13.69 15.66
CA ILE A 133 -5.39 -14.97 15.99
C ILE A 133 -6.91 -14.87 15.82
N ASP A 134 -7.46 -15.67 14.90
CA ASP A 134 -8.87 -15.61 14.48
C ASP A 134 -9.87 -15.72 15.64
N ASN A 135 -9.55 -16.54 16.64
CA ASN A 135 -10.39 -16.82 17.79
C ASN A 135 -9.95 -16.07 19.06
N ASN A 136 -9.17 -14.98 18.95
CA ASN A 136 -8.86 -14.19 20.13
C ASN A 136 -10.15 -13.57 20.72
N PRO A 137 -10.20 -13.31 22.04
CA PRO A 137 -11.44 -12.85 22.68
C PRO A 137 -11.97 -11.52 22.14
N ILE A 138 -11.09 -10.62 21.70
CA ILE A 138 -11.47 -9.29 21.19
C ILE A 138 -12.07 -9.43 19.78
N ALA A 139 -11.42 -10.19 18.90
CA ALA A 139 -11.92 -10.51 17.56
C ALA A 139 -13.30 -11.19 17.64
N THR A 140 -13.48 -12.14 18.56
CA THR A 140 -14.77 -12.80 18.80
C THR A 140 -15.86 -11.80 19.18
N LYS A 141 -15.55 -10.87 20.11
CA LYS A 141 -16.49 -9.81 20.50
C LYS A 141 -16.82 -8.86 19.34
N LEU A 142 -15.83 -8.49 18.53
CA LEU A 142 -16.02 -7.61 17.37
C LEU A 142 -16.92 -8.25 16.31
N ARG A 143 -16.72 -9.54 16.01
CA ARG A 143 -17.60 -10.30 15.10
C ARG A 143 -19.05 -10.33 15.60
N ALA A 144 -19.25 -10.43 16.92
CA ALA A 144 -20.58 -10.46 17.52
C ALA A 144 -21.24 -9.07 17.54
N ALA A 145 -20.47 -8.01 17.84
CA ALA A 145 -20.99 -6.66 17.97
C ALA A 145 -21.25 -5.96 16.62
N ASP A 146 -20.41 -6.22 15.62
CA ASP A 146 -20.54 -5.62 14.28
C ASP A 146 -20.23 -6.66 13.17
N PRO A 147 -21.16 -7.59 12.93
CA PRO A 147 -20.96 -8.67 11.97
C PRO A 147 -20.79 -8.14 10.53
N THR A 148 -21.38 -6.99 10.20
CA THR A 148 -21.24 -6.37 8.87
C THR A 148 -19.79 -6.06 8.53
N ASN A 149 -19.00 -5.65 9.52
CA ASN A 149 -17.60 -5.28 9.31
C ASN A 149 -16.61 -6.39 9.68
N PHE A 150 -16.97 -7.29 10.60
CA PHE A 150 -16.00 -8.24 11.14
C PHE A 150 -16.28 -9.71 10.85
N LYS A 151 -17.51 -10.14 10.53
CA LYS A 151 -17.88 -11.57 10.50
C LYS A 151 -16.93 -12.44 9.68
N ASP A 152 -16.56 -12.01 8.47
CA ASP A 152 -15.69 -12.74 7.54
C ASP A 152 -14.33 -12.06 7.36
N ALA A 153 -13.99 -11.12 8.24
CA ALA A 153 -12.75 -10.36 8.16
C ALA A 153 -11.57 -11.11 8.78
N ILE A 154 -10.38 -10.85 8.27
CA ILE A 154 -9.11 -11.07 8.97
C ILE A 154 -8.96 -9.90 9.94
N ILE A 155 -8.95 -10.19 11.24
CA ILE A 155 -9.00 -9.18 12.29
C ILE A 155 -7.63 -9.05 12.94
N GLY A 156 -7.07 -7.85 12.92
CA GLY A 156 -5.90 -7.47 13.70
C GLY A 156 -6.29 -6.60 14.88
N THR A 157 -5.74 -6.86 16.07
CA THR A 157 -5.96 -6.04 17.28
C THR A 157 -4.64 -5.64 17.91
N ALA A 158 -4.47 -4.36 18.22
CA ALA A 158 -3.28 -3.82 18.88
C ALA A 158 -3.48 -3.74 20.41
N SER A 159 -2.38 -3.62 21.16
CA SER A 159 -2.39 -3.55 22.63
C SER A 159 -3.09 -2.30 23.17
N ASN A 160 -3.07 -1.21 22.41
CA ASN A 160 -3.71 0.07 22.75
C ASN A 160 -5.11 0.24 22.13
N LYS A 161 -5.82 -0.88 21.91
CA LYS A 161 -7.22 -0.96 21.48
C LYS A 161 -7.52 -0.62 20.01
N PHE A 162 -6.51 -0.39 19.20
CA PHE A 162 -6.73 -0.31 17.76
C PHE A 162 -7.18 -1.68 17.23
N ALA A 163 -8.06 -1.66 16.23
CA ALA A 163 -8.46 -2.86 15.52
C ALA A 163 -8.61 -2.56 14.02
N VAL A 164 -8.42 -3.59 13.20
CA VAL A 164 -8.66 -3.53 11.76
C VAL A 164 -9.27 -4.84 11.29
N GLY A 165 -10.25 -4.76 10.39
CA GLY A 165 -10.80 -5.90 9.66
C GLY A 165 -10.51 -5.78 8.17
N PHE A 166 -9.93 -6.82 7.58
CA PHE A 166 -9.75 -6.96 6.12
C PHE A 166 -10.68 -8.05 5.59
N THR A 167 -11.62 -7.72 4.72
CA THR A 167 -12.44 -8.73 4.01
C THR A 167 -11.86 -9.01 2.65
N LEU A 168 -11.84 -10.29 2.29
CA LEU A 168 -11.39 -10.75 0.98
C LEU A 168 -12.60 -11.08 0.10
N ASN A 169 -12.48 -10.83 -1.20
CA ASN A 169 -13.45 -11.30 -2.19
C ASN A 169 -13.21 -12.78 -2.56
N ASN A 170 -13.99 -13.29 -3.50
CA ASN A 170 -13.89 -14.67 -4.02
C ASN A 170 -12.57 -14.97 -4.78
N LYS A 171 -11.73 -13.97 -5.04
CA LYS A 171 -10.38 -14.11 -5.62
C LYS A 171 -9.28 -13.95 -4.58
N TYR A 172 -9.66 -13.89 -3.29
CA TYR A 172 -8.77 -13.65 -2.16
C TYR A 172 -8.02 -12.32 -2.21
N LEU A 173 -8.61 -11.34 -2.90
CA LEU A 173 -8.15 -9.96 -2.93
C LEU A 173 -8.91 -9.14 -1.86
N ILE A 174 -8.22 -8.24 -1.19
CA ILE A 174 -8.82 -7.32 -0.22
C ILE A 174 -9.82 -6.41 -0.94
N ASN A 175 -11.09 -6.47 -0.57
CA ASN A 175 -12.14 -5.61 -1.12
C ASN A 175 -12.79 -4.70 -0.07
N LYS A 176 -12.50 -4.92 1.21
CA LYS A 176 -12.99 -4.08 2.31
C LYS A 176 -11.94 -3.97 3.42
N ILE A 177 -11.80 -2.78 3.96
CA ILE A 177 -10.95 -2.44 5.10
C ILE A 177 -11.80 -1.62 6.08
N PHE A 178 -11.88 -2.07 7.33
CA PHE A 178 -12.59 -1.37 8.40
C PHE A 178 -11.64 -1.13 9.56
N MET A 179 -11.36 0.14 9.90
CA MET A 179 -10.35 0.51 10.90
C MET A 179 -10.97 1.20 12.11
N VAL A 180 -10.43 0.90 13.30
CA VAL A 180 -10.96 1.37 14.58
C VAL A 180 -9.80 1.80 15.49
N ILE A 181 -9.87 2.99 16.11
CA ILE A 181 -8.85 3.47 17.06
C ILE A 181 -9.07 2.99 18.49
N ASP A 182 -10.32 2.72 18.85
CA ASP A 182 -10.69 2.11 20.12
C ASP A 182 -11.84 1.13 19.85
N TYR A 183 -11.53 -0.17 19.80
CA TYR A 183 -12.52 -1.21 19.55
C TYR A 183 -13.64 -1.23 20.60
N LYS A 184 -13.47 -0.60 21.76
CA LYS A 184 -14.52 -0.50 22.80
C LYS A 184 -15.69 0.37 22.39
N LEU A 185 -15.53 1.21 21.36
CA LEU A 185 -16.64 1.94 20.75
C LEU A 185 -17.63 1.01 20.03
N ILE A 186 -17.21 -0.22 19.72
CA ILE A 186 -18.01 -1.24 19.05
C ILE A 186 -18.35 -2.36 20.02
N ALA A 187 -17.34 -2.87 20.73
CA ALA A 187 -17.44 -3.99 21.65
C ALA A 187 -16.92 -3.60 23.06
N PRO A 188 -17.78 -3.04 23.93
CA PRO A 188 -17.40 -2.53 25.25
C PRO A 188 -16.85 -3.60 26.23
#